data_AF-A0A7Y1YAM6-F1
#
_entry.id   AF-A0A7Y1YAM6-F1
#
_cell.length_a   1.000
_cell.length_b   1.000
_cell.length_c   1.000
_cell.angle_alpha   90.00
_cell.angle_beta   90.00
_cell.angle_gamma   90.00
#
_symmetry.space_group_name_H-M   'P 1'
#
loop_
_entity.id
_entity.type
_entity.pdbx_description
1 polymer ?
#
loop_
_entity_poly.entity_id
_entity_poly.type
_entity_poly.pdbx_seq_one_letter_code
_entity_poly.pdbx_strand_id
1 'polypeptide(L)'
;MSTLLIKNANTLVTMDDSRREIDNGALYAVDGVIQQVGPTDELPVDADTVLDATDHVVLPGLINTHHHFYQTLTRVVPGAQDVGLFDWLRHLYPIWARLTPDSVRISTQTALAELALTGCTT
;
A
#
# COMPACT_ATOMS: atom_id res chain seq x y z
N MET A 1 -13.20 20.99 -7.32
CA MET A 1 -12.97 19.54 -7.53
C MET A 1 -11.50 19.41 -7.83
N SER A 2 -10.76 18.58 -7.08
CA SER A 2 -9.34 18.35 -7.37
C SER A 2 -9.20 17.26 -8.42
N THR A 3 -8.28 17.46 -9.36
CA THR A 3 -8.06 16.54 -10.48
C THR A 3 -6.64 16.00 -10.48
N LEU A 4 -6.49 14.71 -10.76
CA LEU A 4 -5.21 14.01 -10.85
C LEU A 4 -5.13 13.30 -12.20
N LEU A 5 -4.01 13.49 -12.90
CA LEU A 5 -3.64 12.74 -14.09
C LEU A 5 -2.33 11.99 -13.83
N ILE A 6 -2.35 10.68 -13.96
CA ILE A 6 -1.13 9.85 -14.09
C ILE A 6 -1.03 9.46 -15.56
N LYS A 7 0.10 9.77 -16.22
CA LYS A 7 0.27 9.55 -17.66
C LYS A 7 1.61 8.91 -18.01
N ASN A 8 1.72 8.38 -19.23
CA ASN A 8 2.92 7.75 -19.76
C ASN A 8 3.41 6.52 -18.96
N ALA A 9 2.53 5.85 -18.20
CA ALA A 9 2.94 4.61 -17.53
C ALA A 9 3.42 3.62 -18.59
N ASN A 10 4.58 2.99 -18.38
CA ASN A 10 5.07 1.95 -19.29
C ASN A 10 3.97 0.89 -19.49
N THR A 11 3.37 0.46 -18.38
CA THR A 11 2.16 -0.36 -18.35
C THR A 11 1.26 0.11 -17.21
N LEU A 12 -0.03 0.31 -17.50
CA LEU A 12 -1.09 0.43 -16.51
C LEU A 12 -1.83 -0.91 -16.40
N VAL A 13 -1.64 -1.60 -15.28
CA VAL A 13 -2.34 -2.86 -14.97
C VAL A 13 -3.67 -2.51 -14.32
N THR A 14 -4.80 -2.79 -14.97
CA THR A 14 -6.10 -2.30 -14.47
C THR A 14 -6.75 -3.23 -13.44
N MET A 15 -6.48 -4.53 -13.55
CA MET A 15 -7.23 -5.59 -12.84
C MET A 15 -8.76 -5.50 -13.06
N ASP A 16 -9.24 -4.88 -14.15
CA ASP A 16 -10.65 -4.87 -14.51
C ASP A 16 -11.16 -6.25 -14.97
N ASP A 17 -12.46 -6.36 -15.28
CA ASP A 17 -13.12 -7.62 -15.67
C ASP A 17 -12.46 -8.29 -16.89
N SER A 18 -11.90 -7.47 -17.79
CA SER A 18 -11.17 -7.92 -18.98
C SER A 18 -9.68 -8.15 -18.74
N ARG A 19 -9.18 -7.88 -17.52
CA ARG A 19 -7.76 -7.96 -17.15
C ARG A 19 -6.85 -7.20 -18.11
N ARG A 20 -7.26 -5.98 -18.49
CA ARG A 20 -6.45 -5.16 -19.40
C ARG A 20 -5.12 -4.76 -18.75
N GLU A 21 -4.09 -4.81 -19.57
CA GLU A 21 -2.80 -4.18 -19.36
C GLU A 21 -2.61 -3.18 -20.51
N ILE A 22 -2.46 -1.90 -20.17
CA ILE A 22 -2.48 -0.82 -21.15
C ILE A 22 -1.06 -0.27 -21.28
N ASP A 23 -0.43 -0.50 -22.42
CA ASP A 23 0.85 0.10 -22.79
C ASP A 23 0.70 1.61 -22.95
N ASN A 24 1.71 2.38 -22.51
CA ASN A 24 1.64 3.84 -22.47
C ASN A 24 0.36 4.36 -21.79
N GLY A 25 -0.02 3.69 -20.71
CA GLY A 25 -1.31 3.87 -20.04
C GLY A 25 -1.38 5.12 -19.17
N ALA A 26 -2.60 5.56 -18.93
CA ALA A 26 -2.91 6.71 -18.10
C ALA A 26 -4.22 6.53 -17.33
N LEU A 27 -4.34 7.30 -16.25
CA LEU A 27 -5.48 7.32 -15.34
C LEU A 27 -5.82 8.78 -15.02
N TYR A 28 -7.10 9.12 -15.07
CA TYR A 28 -7.62 10.43 -14.66
C TYR A 28 -8.62 10.26 -13.52
N ALA A 29 -8.43 11.02 -12.44
CA ALA A 29 -9.26 10.98 -11.24
C ALA A 29 -9.77 12.38 -10.86
N VAL A 30 -10.98 12.42 -10.31
CA VAL A 30 -11.65 13.63 -9.82
C VAL A 30 -12.10 13.37 -8.39
N ASP A 31 -11.70 14.24 -7.47
CA ASP A 31 -12.01 14.16 -6.03
C ASP A 31 -11.70 12.77 -5.44
N GLY A 32 -10.55 12.20 -5.83
CA GLY A 32 -10.07 10.90 -5.34
C GLY A 32 -10.72 9.67 -5.99
N VAL A 33 -11.61 9.85 -6.96
CA VAL A 33 -12.29 8.75 -7.68
C VAL A 33 -11.77 8.67 -9.12
N ILE A 34 -11.35 7.48 -9.54
CA ILE A 34 -10.92 7.22 -10.92
C ILE A 34 -12.12 7.37 -11.85
N GLN A 35 -12.01 8.25 -12.84
CA GLN A 35 -13.06 8.52 -13.84
C GLN A 35 -12.75 7.87 -15.19
N GLN A 36 -11.46 7.80 -15.57
CA GLN A 36 -11.03 7.24 -16.84
C GLN A 36 -9.70 6.51 -16.70
N VAL A 37 -9.55 5.42 -17.43
CA VAL A 37 -8.31 4.70 -17.67
C VAL A 37 -8.21 4.35 -19.15
N GLY A 38 -7.02 4.42 -19.73
CA GLY A 38 -6.84 4.24 -21.18
C GLY A 38 -5.42 4.53 -21.63
N PRO A 39 -5.14 4.43 -22.95
CA PRO A 39 -3.93 4.96 -23.55
C PRO A 39 -3.77 6.46 -23.24
N THR A 40 -2.54 6.94 -23.04
CA THR A 40 -2.29 8.33 -22.62
C THR A 40 -2.87 9.36 -23.59
N ASP A 41 -2.84 9.09 -24.89
CA ASP A 41 -3.36 9.99 -25.94
C ASP A 41 -4.89 10.04 -25.99
N GLU A 42 -5.59 9.15 -25.28
CA GLU A 42 -7.05 9.15 -25.14
C GLU A 42 -7.54 9.86 -23.86
N LEU A 43 -6.64 10.29 -22.98
CA LEU A 43 -6.96 10.96 -21.72
C LEU A 43 -6.80 12.49 -21.81
N PRO A 44 -7.37 13.26 -20.84
CA PRO A 44 -7.16 14.70 -20.76
C PRO A 44 -5.67 15.07 -20.77
N VAL A 45 -5.36 16.22 -21.37
CA VAL A 45 -3.97 16.69 -21.52
C VAL A 45 -3.39 17.20 -20.20
N ASP A 46 -4.25 17.68 -19.28
CA ASP A 46 -3.85 18.35 -18.04
C ASP A 46 -4.83 18.11 -16.88
N ALA A 47 -4.37 18.37 -15.66
CA ALA A 47 -5.10 18.28 -14.39
C ALA A 47 -4.44 19.19 -13.34
N ASP A 48 -5.08 19.38 -12.18
CA ASP A 48 -4.48 20.16 -11.07
C ASP A 48 -3.18 19.52 -10.56
N THR A 49 -3.07 18.20 -10.63
CA THR A 49 -1.85 17.44 -10.37
C THR A 49 -1.57 16.47 -11.51
N VAL A 50 -0.38 16.55 -12.07
CA VAL A 50 0.07 15.65 -13.14
C VAL A 50 1.30 14.87 -12.68
N LEU A 51 1.23 13.54 -12.77
CA LEU A 51 2.34 12.63 -12.52
C LEU A 51 2.74 11.96 -13.83
N ASP A 52 4.01 12.13 -14.21
CA ASP A 52 4.61 11.41 -15.32
C ASP A 52 5.17 10.08 -14.81
N ALA A 53 4.57 8.98 -15.27
CA ALA A 53 4.92 7.62 -14.91
C ALA A 53 5.78 6.92 -15.98
N THR A 54 6.47 7.69 -16.83
CA THR A 54 7.48 7.14 -17.76
C THR A 54 8.42 6.18 -17.02
N ASP A 55 8.68 5.03 -17.61
CA ASP A 55 9.49 3.92 -17.05
C ASP A 55 8.95 3.27 -15.76
N HIS A 56 7.69 3.56 -15.38
CA HIS A 56 7.02 2.93 -14.23
C HIS A 56 5.86 2.04 -14.67
N VAL A 57 5.59 1.00 -13.88
CA VAL A 57 4.35 0.24 -13.93
C VAL A 57 3.39 0.80 -12.88
N VAL A 58 2.14 1.03 -13.26
CA VAL A 58 1.08 1.46 -12.35
C VAL A 58 0.15 0.28 -12.09
N LEU A 59 -0.07 -0.03 -10.81
CA LEU A 59 -0.95 -1.09 -10.35
C LEU A 59 -2.06 -0.53 -9.44
N PRO A 60 -3.17 -1.26 -9.26
CA PRO A 60 -4.06 -1.00 -8.14
C PRO A 60 -3.28 -1.17 -6.83
N GLY A 61 -3.58 -0.35 -5.83
CA GLY A 61 -2.94 -0.44 -4.54
C GLY A 61 -3.15 -1.82 -3.90
N LEU A 62 -2.10 -2.35 -3.26
CA LEU A 62 -2.16 -3.67 -2.64
C LEU A 62 -3.07 -3.64 -1.40
N ILE A 63 -3.74 -4.77 -1.15
CA ILE A 63 -4.65 -4.95 -0.02
C ILE A 63 -4.04 -5.96 0.95
N ASN A 64 -3.72 -5.51 2.16
CA ASN A 64 -3.31 -6.37 3.25
C ASN A 64 -4.52 -6.76 4.11
N THR A 65 -4.97 -8.01 3.99
CA THR A 65 -6.24 -8.46 4.57
C THR A 65 -6.16 -8.83 6.05
N HIS A 66 -4.97 -8.86 6.66
CA HIS A 66 -4.79 -9.22 8.07
C HIS A 66 -3.48 -8.66 8.63
N HIS A 67 -3.49 -8.15 9.88
CA HIS A 67 -2.25 -7.74 10.56
C HIS A 67 -2.39 -7.67 12.09
N HIS A 68 -1.24 -7.73 12.78
CA HIS A 68 -1.08 -7.36 14.19
C HIS A 68 -0.04 -6.22 14.38
N PHE A 69 -0.43 -4.96 14.15
CA PHE A 69 0.53 -3.82 14.09
C PHE A 69 1.43 -3.65 15.31
N TYR A 70 0.92 -3.87 16.53
CA TYR A 70 1.72 -3.71 17.75
C TYR A 70 2.93 -4.66 17.83
N GLN A 71 2.86 -5.80 17.12
CA GLN A 71 3.94 -6.78 17.10
C GLN A 71 5.17 -6.29 16.30
N THR A 72 5.03 -5.21 15.53
CA THR A 72 6.14 -4.54 14.81
C THR A 72 7.25 -4.10 15.77
N LEU A 73 6.93 -3.77 17.03
CA LEU A 73 7.91 -3.38 18.05
C LEU A 73 8.71 -4.55 18.63
N THR A 74 8.31 -5.79 18.35
CA THR A 74 8.90 -7.01 18.94
C THR A 74 9.30 -8.01 17.85
N ARG A 75 9.83 -7.51 16.72
CA ARG A 75 10.42 -8.36 15.68
C ARG A 75 11.74 -8.95 16.19
N VAL A 76 12.04 -10.20 15.83
CA VAL A 76 13.33 -10.87 16.08
C VAL A 76 13.70 -10.98 17.58
N VAL A 77 12.70 -11.17 18.46
CA VAL A 77 12.94 -11.36 19.91
C VAL A 77 13.64 -12.70 20.18
N PRO A 78 14.76 -12.74 20.91
CA PRO A 78 15.39 -14.01 21.33
C PRO A 78 14.44 -14.89 22.14
N GLY A 79 14.42 -16.20 21.89
CA GLY A 79 13.52 -17.16 22.54
C GLY A 79 12.12 -17.23 21.92
N ALA A 80 11.69 -16.20 21.19
CA ALA A 80 10.50 -16.29 20.32
C ALA A 80 10.83 -16.77 18.90
N GLN A 81 12.12 -16.84 18.55
CA GLN A 81 12.57 -17.47 17.30
C GLN A 81 12.65 -18.98 17.48
N ASP A 82 12.42 -19.74 16.39
CA ASP A 82 12.65 -21.19 16.32
C ASP A 82 11.86 -22.04 17.34
N VAL A 83 10.69 -21.56 17.78
CA VAL A 83 9.81 -22.24 18.73
C VAL A 83 8.40 -22.43 18.18
N GLY A 84 7.64 -23.36 18.77
CA GLY A 84 6.23 -23.58 18.42
C GLY A 84 5.33 -22.42 18.84
N LEU A 85 4.12 -22.34 18.27
CA LEU A 85 3.18 -21.24 18.48
C LEU A 85 2.91 -20.92 19.96
N PHE A 86 2.63 -21.94 20.79
CA PHE A 86 2.33 -21.70 22.20
C PHE A 86 3.55 -21.23 22.98
N ASP A 87 4.74 -21.66 22.60
CA ASP A 87 5.98 -21.21 23.19
C ASP A 87 6.25 -19.76 22.77
N TRP A 88 6.07 -19.44 21.48
CA TRP A 88 6.13 -18.07 20.96
C TRP A 88 5.18 -17.13 21.72
N LEU A 89 3.93 -17.55 21.94
CA LEU A 89 2.96 -16.80 22.75
C LEU A 89 3.44 -16.60 24.19
N ARG A 90 3.93 -17.66 24.84
CA ARG A 90 4.45 -17.58 26.22
C ARG A 90 5.66 -16.65 26.35
N HIS A 91 6.53 -16.58 25.33
CA HIS A 91 7.67 -15.66 25.31
C HIS A 91 7.23 -14.20 25.13
N LEU A 92 6.24 -13.94 24.26
CA LEU A 92 5.87 -12.58 23.88
C LEU A 92 4.78 -11.93 24.74
N TYR A 93 3.84 -12.70 25.29
CA TYR A 93 2.78 -12.13 26.15
C TYR A 93 3.32 -11.30 27.32
N PRO A 94 4.38 -11.70 28.05
CA PRO A 94 4.96 -10.87 29.11
C PRO A 94 5.52 -9.53 28.61
N ILE A 95 5.98 -9.45 27.36
CA ILE A 95 6.43 -8.22 26.72
C ILE A 95 5.21 -7.37 26.35
N TRP A 96 4.22 -7.98 25.70
CA TRP A 96 3.00 -7.27 25.26
C TRP A 96 2.13 -6.77 26.42
N ALA A 97 2.16 -7.44 27.58
CA ALA A 97 1.50 -7.01 28.80
C ALA A 97 2.02 -5.65 29.33
N ARG A 98 3.14 -5.15 28.78
CA ARG A 98 3.75 -3.86 29.14
C ARG A 98 3.54 -2.77 28.09
N LEU A 99 2.81 -3.06 27.00
CA LEU A 99 2.51 -2.06 25.97
C LEU A 99 1.67 -0.93 26.56
N THR A 100 1.99 0.29 26.16
CA THR A 100 1.24 1.49 26.53
C THR A 100 0.42 2.00 25.34
N PRO A 101 -0.52 2.93 25.56
CA PRO A 101 -1.19 3.61 24.46
C PRO A 101 -0.21 4.24 23.45
N ASP A 102 0.92 4.78 23.93
CA ASP A 102 1.97 5.30 23.05
C ASP A 102 2.68 4.21 22.24
N SER A 103 2.93 3.03 22.83
CA SER A 103 3.46 1.88 22.09
C SER A 103 2.54 1.52 20.92
N VAL A 104 1.22 1.48 21.16
CA VAL A 104 0.23 1.18 20.11
C VAL A 104 0.28 2.25 19.02
N ARG A 105 0.23 3.54 19.38
CA ARG A 105 0.29 4.65 18.40
C ARG A 105 1.55 4.57 17.53
N ILE A 106 2.73 4.41 18.14
CA ILE A 106 4.00 4.33 17.42
C ILE A 106 4.02 3.11 16.50
N SER A 107 3.64 1.94 17.02
CA SER A 107 3.64 0.70 16.23
C SER A 107 2.71 0.78 15.01
N THR A 108 1.55 1.42 15.14
CA THR A 108 0.63 1.65 14.04
C THR A 108 1.23 2.57 12.98
N GLN A 109 1.87 3.67 13.38
CA GLN A 109 2.54 4.57 12.44
C GLN A 109 3.69 3.87 11.70
N THR A 110 4.49 3.07 12.41
CA THR A 110 5.57 2.29 11.81
C THR A 110 5.05 1.27 10.82
N ALA A 111 4.04 0.48 11.20
CA ALA A 111 3.46 -0.54 10.32
C ALA A 111 2.82 0.07 9.07
N LEU A 112 2.04 1.14 9.21
CA LEU A 112 1.42 1.83 8.07
C LEU A 112 2.45 2.48 7.14
N ALA A 113 3.55 3.02 7.68
CA ALA A 113 4.62 3.58 6.87
C ALA A 113 5.31 2.48 6.03
N GLU A 114 5.60 1.33 6.63
CA GLU A 114 6.20 0.17 5.92
C GLU A 114 5.25 -0.36 4.84
N LEU A 115 3.94 -0.43 5.12
CA LEU A 115 2.91 -0.81 4.14
C LEU A 115 2.82 0.19 2.98
N ALA A 116 2.79 1.49 3.26
CA ALA A 116 2.74 2.52 2.22
C ALA A 116 3.99 2.50 1.32
N LEU A 117 5.18 2.30 1.90
CA LEU A 117 6.45 2.19 1.16
C LEU A 117 6.55 0.94 0.29
N THR A 118 5.67 -0.05 0.52
CA THR A 118 5.63 -1.32 -0.22
C THR A 118 4.40 -1.44 -1.13
N GLY A 119 3.68 -0.33 -1.36
CA GLY A 119 2.57 -0.26 -2.31
C GLY A 119 1.22 -0.71 -1.75
N CYS A 120 1.12 -0.97 -0.45
CA CYS A 120 -0.14 -1.29 0.22
C CYS A 120 -0.93 -0.01 0.53
N THR A 121 -2.22 -0.02 0.18
CA THR A 121 -3.12 1.13 0.35
C THR A 121 -4.32 0.82 1.23
N THR A 122 -4.54 -0.44 1.62
CA THR A 122 -5.64 -0.85 2.51
C THR A 122 -5.23 -2.03 3.38
#